data_AF-A0A978S015-F1
#
_entry.id   AF-A0A978S015-F1
#
_cell.length_a   1.000
_cell.length_b   1.000
_cell.length_c   1.000
_cell.angle_alpha   90.00
_cell.angle_beta   90.00
_cell.angle_gamma   90.00
#
_symmetry.space_group_name_H-M   'P 1'
#
loop_
_entity.id
_entity.type
_entity.pdbx_description
1 polymer ?
#
loop_
_entity_poly.entity_id
_entity_poly.type
_entity_poly.pdbx_seq_one_letter_code
_entity_poly.pdbx_strand_id
1 'polypeptide(L)'
;MVRIILGAIAIAVLTIIATIALSPAMATSTDMESYLWTPAGVGRHEIVCKRVIIHPEARPLPQSSHQQPVQIRSAIVSENYCAGMPKPAY
;
A
#
# COMPACT_ATOMS: atom_id res chain seq x y z
N MET A 1 -14.74 20.69 -45.49
CA MET A 1 -15.54 20.85 -44.25
C MET A 1 -16.10 19.51 -43.74
N VAL A 2 -16.96 18.81 -44.49
CA VAL A 2 -17.62 17.57 -44.03
C VAL A 2 -16.65 16.49 -43.51
N ARG A 3 -15.51 16.28 -44.20
CA ARG A 3 -14.48 15.32 -43.76
C ARG A 3 -13.80 15.68 -42.43
N ILE A 4 -13.64 16.97 -42.16
CA ILE A 4 -13.03 17.48 -40.92
C ILE A 4 -14.01 17.29 -39.76
N ILE A 5 -15.29 17.58 -40.00
CA ILE A 5 -16.37 17.40 -39.02
C ILE A 5 -16.51 15.91 -38.65
N LEU A 6 -16.50 15.01 -39.64
CA LEU A 6 -16.52 13.56 -39.41
C LEU A 6 -15.32 13.07 -38.60
N GLY A 7 -14.12 13.58 -38.89
CA GLY A 7 -12.92 13.25 -38.13
C GLY A 7 -13.01 13.69 -36.67
N ALA A 8 -13.49 14.91 -36.41
CA ALA A 8 -13.67 15.43 -35.05
C ALA A 8 -14.69 14.62 -34.24
N ILE A 9 -15.80 14.20 -34.88
CA ILE A 9 -16.81 13.35 -34.25
C ILE A 9 -16.24 11.97 -33.92
N ALA A 10 -15.47 11.36 -34.84
CA ALA A 10 -14.85 10.07 -34.60
C ALA A 10 -13.90 10.10 -33.40
N ILE A 11 -13.08 11.15 -33.29
CA ILE A 11 -12.16 11.34 -32.15
C ILE A 11 -12.95 11.51 -30.85
N ALA A 12 -14.01 12.33 -30.85
CA ALA A 12 -14.84 12.53 -29.67
C ALA A 12 -15.54 11.25 -29.19
N VAL A 13 -16.03 10.43 -30.12
CA VAL A 13 -16.64 9.14 -29.79
C VAL A 13 -15.60 8.18 -29.21
N LEU A 14 -14.40 8.11 -29.81
CA LEU A 14 -13.30 7.29 -29.31
C LEU A 14 -12.85 7.68 -27.90
N THR A 15 -12.77 8.98 -27.60
CA THR A 15 -12.34 9.45 -26.27
C THR A 15 -13.41 9.17 -25.20
N ILE A 16 -14.69 9.33 -25.53
CA ILE A 16 -15.80 9.00 -24.61
C ILE A 16 -15.85 7.51 -24.33
N ILE A 17 -15.67 6.66 -25.36
CA ILE A 17 -15.65 5.21 -25.15
C ILE A 17 -14.45 4.80 -24.30
N ALA A 18 -13.27 5.39 -24.54
CA ALA A 18 -12.08 5.09 -23.74
C ALA A 18 -12.27 5.47 -22.27
N THR A 19 -12.84 6.64 -21.95
CA THR A 19 -13.02 7.05 -20.56
C THR A 19 -14.07 6.22 -19.80
N ILE A 20 -15.07 5.67 -20.49
CA ILE A 20 -16.11 4.82 -19.88
C ILE A 20 -15.62 3.36 -19.77
N ALA A 21 -14.90 2.86 -20.78
CA ALA A 21 -14.44 1.47 -20.81
C ALA A 21 -13.23 1.20 -19.90
N LEU A 22 -12.41 2.22 -19.62
CA LEU A 22 -11.39 2.12 -18.59
C LEU A 22 -12.02 2.39 -17.23
N SER A 23 -12.59 1.35 -16.61
CA SER A 23 -12.89 1.35 -15.17
C SER A 23 -11.63 1.81 -14.42
N PRO A 24 -11.75 2.71 -13.41
CA PRO A 24 -10.60 3.11 -12.61
C PRO A 24 -9.94 1.85 -12.08
N ALA A 25 -8.63 1.71 -12.28
CA ALA A 25 -7.88 0.62 -11.70
C ALA A 25 -8.12 0.68 -10.18
N MET A 26 -8.91 -0.24 -9.65
CA MET A 26 -8.98 -0.45 -8.21
C MET A 26 -7.60 -0.92 -7.80
N ALA A 27 -6.76 0.02 -7.39
CA ALA A 27 -5.49 -0.28 -6.75
C ALA A 27 -5.84 -0.87 -5.39
N THR A 28 -6.04 -2.19 -5.35
CA THR A 28 -6.20 -2.92 -4.09
C THR A 28 -4.87 -2.81 -3.34
N SER A 29 -4.76 -1.80 -2.49
CA SER A 29 -3.62 -1.68 -1.59
C SER A 29 -3.79 -2.71 -0.49
N THR A 30 -3.12 -3.84 -0.65
CA THR A 30 -3.18 -4.93 0.33
C THR A 30 -2.30 -4.61 1.53
N ASP A 31 -2.79 -4.93 2.72
CA ASP A 31 -2.01 -4.86 3.96
C ASP A 31 -0.74 -5.70 3.83
N MET A 32 0.40 -5.14 4.22
CA MET A 32 1.63 -5.88 4.38
C MET A 32 1.74 -6.35 5.83
N GLU A 33 1.65 -7.66 6.05
CA GLU A 33 1.80 -8.28 7.36
C GLU A 33 3.18 -8.95 7.47
N SER A 34 3.89 -8.68 8.58
CA SER A 34 5.16 -9.31 8.89
C SER A 34 5.28 -9.65 10.37
N TYR A 35 6.13 -10.64 10.66
CA TYR A 35 6.42 -11.12 12.01
C TYR A 35 7.91 -10.95 12.23
N LEU A 36 8.30 -10.35 13.36
CA LEU A 36 9.71 -10.19 13.67
C LEU A 36 9.97 -10.14 15.17
N TRP A 37 11.19 -10.53 15.54
CA TRP A 37 11.71 -10.37 16.89
C TRP A 37 12.07 -8.90 17.13
N THR A 38 11.41 -8.29 18.11
CA THR A 38 11.66 -6.88 18.49
C THR A 38 11.62 -6.72 20.00
N PRO A 39 12.23 -5.64 20.53
CA PRO A 39 11.95 -5.20 21.89
C PRO A 39 10.45 -5.05 22.15
N ALA A 40 9.99 -5.45 23.34
CA ALA A 40 8.60 -5.33 23.74
C ALA A 40 8.05 -3.90 23.58
N GLY A 41 8.90 -2.91 23.88
CA GLY A 41 8.64 -1.49 23.69
C GLY A 41 9.92 -0.68 23.78
N VAL A 42 9.80 0.64 23.64
CA VAL A 42 10.94 1.57 23.75
C VAL A 42 11.56 1.46 25.15
N GLY A 43 12.87 1.22 25.21
CA GLY A 43 13.62 1.06 26.47
C GLY A 43 13.46 -0.31 27.16
N ARG A 44 12.75 -1.26 26.55
CA ARG A 44 12.69 -2.66 27.04
C ARG A 44 13.82 -3.47 26.39
N HIS A 45 14.46 -4.35 27.16
CA HIS A 45 15.47 -5.28 26.65
C HIS A 45 14.89 -6.67 26.32
N GLU A 46 13.64 -6.92 26.72
CA GLU A 46 12.96 -8.18 26.45
C GLU A 46 12.60 -8.28 24.96
N ILE A 47 13.13 -9.31 24.29
CA ILE A 47 12.86 -9.63 22.89
C ILE A 47 11.62 -10.51 22.78
N VAL A 48 10.61 -10.01 22.08
CA VAL A 48 9.32 -10.66 21.86
C VAL A 48 9.01 -10.78 20.37
N CYS A 49 8.17 -11.74 20.00
CA CYS A 49 7.65 -11.84 18.64
C CYS A 49 6.53 -10.80 18.47
N LYS A 50 6.66 -9.92 17.47
CA LYS A 50 5.70 -8.86 17.19
C LYS A 50 5.17 -9.02 15.77
N ARG A 51 3.85 -8.98 15.65
CA ARG A 51 3.16 -8.82 14.37
C ARG A 51 3.13 -7.35 14.03
N VAL A 52 3.53 -7.00 12.82
CA VAL A 52 3.47 -5.64 12.26
C VAL A 52 2.62 -5.68 11.01
N ILE A 53 1.60 -4.83 10.96
CA ILE A 53 0.70 -4.67 9.82
C ILE A 53 0.87 -3.24 9.32
N ILE A 54 1.26 -3.12 8.05
CA ILE A 54 1.43 -1.85 7.35
C ILE A 54 0.28 -1.72 6.35
N HIS A 55 -0.60 -0.76 6.59
CA HIS A 55 -1.71 -0.42 5.71
C HIS A 55 -1.36 0.84 4.92
N PRO A 56 -1.31 0.78 3.58
CA PRO A 56 -1.12 1.97 2.76
C PRO A 56 -2.27 2.95 2.97
N GLU A 57 -1.95 4.20 3.27
CA GLU A 57 -2.96 5.22 3.54
C GLU A 57 -3.12 6.10 2.31
N ALA A 58 -4.36 6.33 1.87
CA ALA A 58 -4.67 7.25 0.78
C ALA A 58 -4.71 8.71 1.29
N ARG A 59 -3.62 9.15 1.93
CA ARG A 59 -3.49 10.52 2.43
C ARG A 59 -2.81 11.39 1.36
N PRO A 60 -3.39 12.54 0.96
CA PRO A 60 -2.75 13.47 0.05
C PRO A 60 -1.43 13.96 0.67
N LEU A 61 -0.34 13.78 -0.05
CA LEU A 61 0.97 14.33 0.29
C LEU A 61 1.32 15.46 -0.69
N PRO A 62 2.18 16.41 -0.29
CA PRO A 62 2.72 17.41 -1.20
C PRO A 62 3.35 16.73 -2.43
N GLN A 63 3.26 17.35 -3.61
CA GLN A 63 3.82 16.78 -4.85
C GLN A 63 5.34 16.60 -4.80
N SER A 64 6.03 17.27 -3.89
CA SER A 64 7.47 17.11 -3.63
C SER A 64 7.81 15.91 -2.74
N SER A 65 6.82 15.18 -2.23
CA SER A 65 7.03 14.01 -1.38
C SER A 65 7.28 12.77 -2.23
N HIS A 66 8.46 12.16 -2.06
CA HIS A 66 8.77 10.82 -2.58
C HIS A 66 8.33 9.69 -1.62
N GLN A 67 7.65 10.02 -0.53
CA GLN A 67 7.18 9.08 0.48
C GLN A 67 5.71 8.73 0.26
N GLN A 68 5.32 7.50 0.60
CA GLN A 68 3.92 7.08 0.65
C GLN A 68 3.47 7.00 2.11
N PRO A 69 2.28 7.54 2.46
CA PRO A 69 1.81 7.49 3.84
C PRO A 69 1.32 6.07 4.13
N VAL A 70 1.65 5.57 5.33
CA VAL A 70 1.23 4.25 5.79
C VAL A 70 0.79 4.32 7.25
N GLN A 71 -0.24 3.57 7.58
CA GLN A 71 -0.64 3.31 8.96
C GLN A 71 0.03 2.01 9.43
N ILE A 72 0.78 2.08 10.53
CA ILE A 72 1.47 0.93 11.11
C ILE A 72 0.72 0.51 12.38
N ARG A 73 0.31 -0.75 12.44
CA ARG A 73 -0.25 -1.38 13.63
C ARG A 73 0.69 -2.50 14.08
N SER A 74 0.89 -2.64 15.38
CA SER A 74 1.71 -3.73 15.90
C SER A 74 1.13 -4.33 17.17
N ALA A 75 1.36 -5.63 17.36
CA ALA A 75 0.93 -6.37 18.53
C ALA A 75 1.95 -7.45 18.88
N ILE A 76 2.19 -7.65 20.17
CA ILE A 76 2.96 -8.80 20.65
C ILE A 76 2.12 -10.05 20.40
N VAL A 77 2.73 -11.08 19.81
CA VAL A 77 2.08 -12.35 19.47
C VAL A 77 2.87 -13.52 20.03
N SER A 78 2.34 -14.74 19.89
CA SER A 78 3.04 -15.96 20.30
C SER A 78 4.39 -16.11 19.58
N GLU A 79 5.39 -16.60 20.31
CA GLU A 79 6.72 -16.90 19.75
C GLU A 79 6.69 -17.88 18.58
N ASN A 80 5.64 -18.73 18.49
CA ASN A 80 5.46 -19.68 17.39
C ASN A 80 5.43 -19.03 16.01
N TYR A 81 4.94 -17.78 15.91
CA TYR A 81 4.93 -17.04 14.65
C TYR A 81 6.32 -16.62 14.18
N CYS A 82 7.27 -16.51 15.12
CA CYS A 82 8.66 -16.16 14.83
C CYS A 82 9.61 -17.36 14.93
N ALA A 83 9.11 -18.59 15.15
CA ALA A 83 9.92 -19.78 15.42
C ALA A 83 10.90 -20.14 14.29
N GLY A 84 10.58 -19.79 13.05
CA GLY A 84 11.45 -20.00 11.88
C GLY A 84 12.56 -18.95 11.72
N MET A 85 12.63 -17.93 12.58
CA MET A 85 13.60 -16.85 12.50
C MET A 85 14.53 -16.85 13.73
N PRO A 86 15.83 -16.59 13.57
CA PRO A 86 16.75 -16.54 14.69
C PRO A 86 16.34 -15.44 15.66
N LYS A 87 16.14 -15.80 16.93
CA LYS A 87 15.86 -14.84 18.00
C LYS A 87 17.16 -14.10 18.35
N PRO A 88 17.21 -12.76 18.25
CA PRO A 88 18.38 -11.98 18.65
C PRO A 88 18.72 -12.22 20.13
N ALA A 89 20.00 -12.47 20.40
CA ALA A 89 20.57 -12.45 21.75
C ALA A 89 21.25 -11.09 21.93
N TYR A 90 20.72 -10.26 22.83
CA TYR A 90 21.36 -9.03 23.28
C TYR A 90 22.02 -9.24 24.63
#